data_AF-A0A2N8KQG8-F1
#
_entry.id   AF-A0A2N8KQG8-F1
#
_cell.length_a   1.000
_cell.length_b   1.000
_cell.length_c   1.000
_cell.angle_alpha   90.00
_cell.angle_beta   90.00
_cell.angle_gamma   90.00
#
_symmetry.space_group_name_H-M   'P 1'
#
loop_
_entity.id
_entity.type
_entity.pdbx_description
1 polymer ?
#
loop_
_entity_poly.entity_id
_entity_poly.type
_entity_poly.pdbx_seq_one_letter_code
_entity_poly.pdbx_strand_id
1 'polypeptide(L)'
;MKDAVDAHLGELTIDAALRLANAWAARHHADADRSRNFAIQWHRDTPPADRYGEALQRDLEFFFQAASKDAAYWQSVGDFSEEATGVWGVQALKALAGLNFIGLLAAAILLAAPGDPAYTAGAVGALALFLAGAILAYPALRLVRKARSRTRATAESRSRQAGSASTWEELRSANDANPNVGRKDRKLGSRLGIIMAATATAGCAVLVTTVWL
;
A
#
# COMPACT_ATOMS: atom_id res chain seq x y z
N MET A 1 -55.41 27.63 10.04
CA MET A 1 -55.77 26.40 9.30
C MET A 1 -55.10 26.45 7.94
N LYS A 2 -53.79 26.20 7.91
CA LYS A 2 -52.94 26.20 6.71
C LYS A 2 -52.17 24.87 6.72
N ASP A 3 -52.88 23.80 7.08
CA ASP A 3 -52.30 22.53 7.54
C ASP A 3 -52.83 21.31 6.75
N ALA A 4 -53.23 21.50 5.48
CA ALA A 4 -53.79 20.40 4.71
C ALA A 4 -53.48 20.43 3.21
N VAL A 5 -52.37 21.06 2.79
CA VAL A 5 -51.97 21.11 1.37
C VAL A 5 -50.61 20.45 1.08
N ASP A 6 -49.76 20.18 2.08
CA ASP A 6 -48.37 19.77 1.82
C ASP A 6 -48.03 18.28 2.09
N ALA A 7 -49.02 17.40 2.30
CA ALA A 7 -48.73 16.06 2.85
C ALA A 7 -48.58 14.91 1.84
N HIS A 8 -48.76 15.10 0.53
CA HIS A 8 -48.57 14.03 -0.49
C HIS A 8 -47.90 14.58 -1.76
N LEU A 9 -46.68 15.09 -1.64
CA LEU A 9 -45.77 15.10 -2.79
C LEU A 9 -45.51 13.63 -3.14
N GLY A 10 -46.12 13.15 -4.22
CA GLY A 10 -46.20 11.75 -4.58
C GLY A 10 -44.83 11.06 -4.54
N GLU A 11 -44.82 9.86 -3.96
CA GLU A 11 -43.69 8.95 -3.91
C GLU A 11 -42.91 8.96 -5.23
N LEU A 12 -41.60 9.24 -5.17
CA LEU A 12 -40.77 9.23 -6.37
C LEU A 12 -40.75 7.83 -6.98
N THR A 13 -41.36 7.68 -8.15
CA THR A 13 -41.35 6.42 -8.89
C THR A 13 -39.93 6.12 -9.40
N ILE A 14 -39.65 4.84 -9.69
CA ILE A 14 -38.34 4.44 -10.19
C ILE A 14 -37.97 5.14 -11.51
N ASP A 15 -38.92 5.29 -12.44
CA ASP A 15 -38.68 6.01 -13.71
C ASP A 15 -38.36 7.49 -13.49
N ALA A 16 -39.04 8.12 -12.52
CA ALA A 16 -38.75 9.50 -12.14
C ALA A 16 -37.36 9.62 -11.51
N ALA A 17 -36.97 8.69 -10.63
CA ALA A 17 -35.66 8.62 -10.03
C ALA A 17 -34.54 8.46 -11.07
N LEU A 18 -34.73 7.57 -12.06
CA LEU A 18 -33.77 7.37 -13.15
C LEU A 18 -33.61 8.60 -14.05
N ARG A 19 -34.72 9.27 -14.40
CA ARG A 19 -34.66 10.53 -15.17
C ARG A 19 -33.92 11.62 -14.38
N LEU A 20 -34.20 11.72 -13.09
CA LEU A 20 -33.57 12.69 -12.21
C LEU A 20 -32.06 12.43 -12.07
N ALA A 21 -31.66 11.17 -11.93
CA ALA A 21 -30.26 10.76 -11.86
C ALA A 21 -29.50 11.06 -13.16
N ASN A 22 -30.12 10.83 -14.33
CA ASN A 22 -29.53 11.19 -15.63
C ASN A 22 -29.38 12.71 -15.79
N ALA A 23 -30.40 13.48 -15.39
CA ALA A 23 -30.34 14.94 -15.44
C ALA A 23 -29.26 15.49 -14.49
N TRP A 24 -29.14 14.92 -13.29
CA TRP A 24 -28.07 15.23 -12.36
C TRP A 24 -26.69 14.91 -12.96
N ALA A 25 -26.52 13.71 -13.54
CA ALA A 25 -25.27 13.30 -14.16
C ALA A 25 -24.83 14.26 -15.28
N ALA A 26 -25.77 14.67 -16.15
CA ALA A 26 -25.51 15.64 -17.20
C ALA A 26 -25.09 17.01 -16.66
N ARG A 27 -25.75 17.49 -15.60
CA ARG A 27 -25.46 18.80 -14.96
C ARG A 27 -24.11 18.82 -14.25
N HIS A 28 -23.71 17.71 -13.65
CA HIS A 28 -22.48 17.60 -12.86
C HIS A 28 -21.31 16.95 -13.61
N HIS A 29 -21.47 16.68 -14.93
CA HIS A 29 -20.51 15.95 -15.75
C HIS A 29 -20.07 14.61 -15.12
N ALA A 30 -21.01 13.93 -14.46
CA ALA A 30 -20.80 12.64 -13.83
C ALA A 30 -21.20 11.48 -14.75
N ASP A 31 -20.79 10.27 -14.38
CA ASP A 31 -21.10 9.04 -15.11
C ASP A 31 -22.60 8.69 -14.99
N ALA A 32 -23.31 8.76 -16.11
CA ALA A 32 -24.75 8.53 -16.18
C ALA A 32 -25.17 7.09 -15.88
N ASP A 33 -24.35 6.09 -16.19
CA ASP A 33 -24.64 4.69 -15.86
C ASP A 33 -24.49 4.47 -14.36
N ARG A 34 -23.44 5.02 -13.75
CA ARG A 34 -23.26 4.98 -12.28
C ARG A 34 -24.37 5.68 -11.53
N SER A 35 -24.78 6.87 -11.98
CA SER A 35 -25.90 7.60 -11.36
C SER A 35 -27.22 6.83 -11.46
N ARG A 36 -27.47 6.11 -12.56
CA ARG A 36 -28.65 5.24 -12.70
C ARG A 36 -28.62 4.06 -11.76
N ASN A 37 -27.50 3.34 -11.69
CA ASN A 37 -27.35 2.20 -10.78
C ASN A 37 -27.52 2.62 -9.31
N PHE A 38 -26.96 3.77 -8.93
CA PHE A 38 -27.16 4.35 -7.62
C PHE A 38 -28.64 4.64 -7.34
N ALA A 39 -29.34 5.26 -8.30
CA ALA A 39 -30.76 5.57 -8.13
C ALA A 39 -31.63 4.31 -7.98
N ILE A 40 -31.29 3.22 -8.66
CA ILE A 40 -31.96 1.92 -8.50
C ILE A 40 -31.76 1.39 -7.08
N GLN A 41 -30.51 1.38 -6.59
CA GLN A 41 -30.21 0.94 -5.23
C GLN A 41 -30.92 1.84 -4.19
N TRP A 42 -30.80 3.15 -4.34
CA TRP A 42 -31.42 4.12 -3.45
C TRP A 42 -32.94 3.95 -3.39
N HIS A 43 -33.61 3.75 -4.53
CA HIS A 43 -35.06 3.54 -4.57
C HIS A 43 -35.46 2.26 -3.82
N ARG A 44 -34.71 1.16 -4.01
CA ARG A 44 -34.93 -0.11 -3.32
C ARG A 44 -34.73 0.01 -1.81
N ASP A 45 -33.69 0.73 -1.39
CA ASP A 45 -33.23 0.75 0.01
C ASP A 45 -33.89 1.88 0.83
N THR A 46 -34.45 2.91 0.18
CA THR A 46 -35.12 4.04 0.84
C THR A 46 -36.61 3.76 1.06
N PRO A 47 -37.14 3.95 2.28
CA PRO A 47 -38.57 3.79 2.56
C PRO A 47 -39.44 4.68 1.66
N PRO A 48 -40.63 4.23 1.21
CA PRO A 48 -41.52 5.00 0.36
C PRO A 48 -41.81 6.42 0.87
N ALA A 49 -41.95 6.57 2.18
CA ALA A 49 -42.21 7.86 2.83
C ALA A 49 -41.06 8.87 2.67
N ASP A 50 -39.83 8.41 2.41
CA ASP A 50 -38.64 9.26 2.30
C ASP A 50 -38.17 9.45 0.85
N ARG A 51 -38.94 8.93 -0.12
CA ARG A 51 -38.59 8.96 -1.55
C ARG A 51 -38.89 10.31 -2.19
N TYR A 52 -38.03 11.28 -1.92
CA TYR A 52 -38.10 12.63 -2.48
C TYR A 52 -36.96 12.90 -3.46
N GLY A 53 -37.24 13.68 -4.51
CA GLY A 53 -36.25 14.00 -5.55
C GLY A 53 -35.01 14.74 -5.01
N GLU A 54 -35.20 15.69 -4.09
CA GLU A 54 -34.08 16.41 -3.46
C GLU A 54 -33.19 15.49 -2.63
N ALA A 55 -33.78 14.51 -1.94
CA ALA A 55 -33.02 13.53 -1.17
C ALA A 55 -32.14 12.68 -2.09
N LEU A 56 -32.66 12.20 -3.23
CA LEU A 56 -31.87 11.46 -4.21
C LEU A 56 -30.70 12.28 -4.76
N GLN A 57 -30.89 13.56 -5.11
CA GLN A 57 -29.80 14.41 -5.63
C GLN A 57 -28.71 14.65 -4.59
N ARG A 58 -29.10 14.90 -3.34
CA ARG A 58 -28.17 15.07 -2.23
C ARG A 58 -27.37 13.79 -1.99
N ASP A 59 -28.03 12.64 -2.00
CA ASP A 59 -27.38 11.36 -1.76
C ASP A 59 -26.47 10.95 -2.93
N LEU A 60 -26.83 11.29 -4.17
CA LEU A 60 -25.95 11.19 -5.34
C LEU A 60 -24.68 12.03 -5.15
N GLU A 61 -24.82 13.30 -4.74
CA GLU A 61 -23.68 14.17 -4.49
C GLU A 61 -22.77 13.59 -3.40
N PHE A 62 -23.33 13.16 -2.27
CA PHE A 62 -22.57 12.52 -1.20
C PHE A 62 -21.87 11.25 -1.67
N PHE A 63 -22.53 10.42 -2.47
CA PHE A 63 -21.97 9.19 -2.98
C PHE A 63 -20.76 9.44 -3.89
N PHE A 64 -20.88 10.34 -4.88
CA PHE A 64 -19.76 10.64 -5.78
C PHE A 64 -18.59 11.31 -5.04
N GLN A 65 -18.88 12.17 -4.07
CA GLN A 65 -17.84 12.73 -3.19
C GLN A 65 -17.15 11.63 -2.36
N ALA A 66 -17.90 10.72 -1.75
CA ALA A 66 -17.34 9.60 -0.98
C ALA A 66 -16.48 8.68 -1.86
N ALA A 67 -17.00 8.26 -3.03
CA ALA A 67 -16.28 7.42 -3.98
C ALA A 67 -14.97 8.07 -4.44
N SER A 68 -14.97 9.37 -4.72
CA SER A 68 -13.75 10.11 -5.08
C SER A 68 -12.73 10.20 -3.94
N LYS A 69 -13.20 10.47 -2.71
CA LYS A 69 -12.35 10.53 -1.51
C LYS A 69 -11.73 9.17 -1.19
N ASP A 70 -12.49 8.09 -1.31
CA ASP A 70 -12.00 6.74 -1.06
C ASP A 70 -11.01 6.30 -2.14
N ALA A 71 -11.29 6.62 -3.42
CA ALA A 71 -10.34 6.37 -4.50
C ALA A 71 -9.01 7.11 -4.28
N ALA A 72 -9.07 8.37 -3.87
CA ALA A 72 -7.89 9.18 -3.54
C ALA A 72 -7.18 8.66 -2.28
N TYR A 73 -7.92 8.21 -1.26
CA TYR A 73 -7.36 7.58 -0.07
C TYR A 73 -6.55 6.34 -0.45
N TRP A 74 -7.12 5.41 -1.23
CA TRP A 74 -6.40 4.22 -1.66
C TRP A 74 -5.18 4.52 -2.52
N GLN A 75 -5.25 5.55 -3.37
CA GLN A 75 -4.09 6.02 -4.11
C GLN A 75 -3.00 6.54 -3.16
N SER A 76 -3.37 7.36 -2.18
CA SER A 76 -2.43 7.86 -1.16
C SER A 76 -1.79 6.74 -0.34
N VAL A 77 -2.53 5.66 -0.01
CA VAL A 77 -1.98 4.48 0.68
C VAL A 77 -0.91 3.79 -0.18
N GLY A 78 -1.12 3.74 -1.50
CA GLY A 78 -0.13 3.26 -2.46
C GLY A 78 1.14 4.13 -2.47
N ASP A 79 0.95 5.45 -2.56
CA ASP A 79 2.04 6.43 -2.63
C ASP A 79 2.85 6.50 -1.31
N PHE A 80 2.18 6.55 -0.16
CA PHE A 80 2.86 6.48 1.14
C PHE A 80 3.60 5.17 1.34
N SER A 81 3.05 4.05 0.87
CA SER A 81 3.78 2.77 0.90
C SER A 81 5.04 2.84 0.02
N GLU A 82 4.99 3.51 -1.12
CA GLU A 82 6.13 3.72 -2.00
C GLU A 82 7.21 4.60 -1.35
N GLU A 83 6.80 5.64 -0.63
CA GLU A 83 7.72 6.58 0.01
C GLU A 83 8.33 6.03 1.31
N ALA A 84 7.49 5.47 2.19
CA ALA A 84 7.92 4.96 3.50
C ALA A 84 8.73 3.65 3.43
N THR A 85 8.54 2.83 2.39
CA THR A 85 9.24 1.54 2.26
C THR A 85 10.12 1.43 1.02
N GLY A 86 10.00 2.34 0.05
CA GLY A 86 10.59 2.16 -1.28
C GLY A 86 11.99 2.73 -1.44
N VAL A 87 12.21 4.03 -1.19
CA VAL A 87 13.49 4.64 -1.55
C VAL A 87 14.54 4.40 -0.47
N TRP A 88 14.25 4.81 0.77
CA TRP A 88 15.20 4.70 1.88
C TRP A 88 15.50 3.25 2.27
N GLY A 89 14.49 2.39 2.38
CA GLY A 89 14.69 0.99 2.76
C GLY A 89 15.51 0.20 1.73
N VAL A 90 15.26 0.42 0.44
CA VAL A 90 16.03 -0.24 -0.63
C VAL A 90 17.44 0.33 -0.72
N GLN A 91 17.62 1.65 -0.57
CA GLN A 91 18.95 2.26 -0.53
C GLN A 91 19.77 1.78 0.67
N ALA A 92 19.16 1.67 1.86
CA ALA A 92 19.81 1.12 3.04
C ALA A 92 20.25 -0.34 2.82
N LEU A 93 19.38 -1.19 2.25
CA LEU A 93 19.76 -2.57 1.92
C LEU A 93 20.86 -2.67 0.87
N LYS A 94 20.87 -1.76 -0.13
CA LYS A 94 21.95 -1.68 -1.12
C LYS A 94 23.27 -1.25 -0.48
N ALA A 95 23.25 -0.23 0.37
CA ALA A 95 24.43 0.24 1.10
C ALA A 95 24.98 -0.87 1.99
N LEU A 96 24.09 -1.62 2.66
CA LEU A 96 24.47 -2.73 3.52
C LEU A 96 25.04 -3.91 2.73
N ALA A 97 24.49 -4.21 1.55
CA ALA A 97 25.07 -5.19 0.64
C ALA A 97 26.47 -4.75 0.16
N GLY A 98 26.63 -3.47 -0.17
CA GLY A 98 27.92 -2.87 -0.53
C GLY A 98 28.95 -2.98 0.59
N LEU A 99 28.54 -2.68 1.84
CA LEU A 99 29.39 -2.82 3.03
C LEU A 99 29.90 -4.27 3.19
N ASN A 100 29.00 -5.25 3.07
CA ASN A 100 29.40 -6.67 3.17
C ASN A 100 30.35 -7.07 2.02
N PHE A 101 30.15 -6.55 0.81
CA PHE A 101 31.06 -6.82 -0.31
C PHE A 101 32.46 -6.22 -0.10
N ILE A 102 32.54 -4.99 0.40
CA ILE A 102 33.82 -4.36 0.76
C ILE A 102 34.51 -5.15 1.88
N GLY A 103 33.76 -5.60 2.89
CA GLY A 103 34.28 -6.46 3.95
C GLY A 103 34.83 -7.79 3.44
N LEU A 104 34.15 -8.42 2.47
CA LEU A 104 34.66 -9.63 1.80
C LEU A 104 36.01 -9.38 1.10
N LEU A 105 36.14 -8.27 0.38
CA LEU A 105 37.39 -7.89 -0.27
C LEU A 105 38.51 -7.66 0.75
N ALA A 106 38.22 -6.95 1.84
CA ALA A 106 39.19 -6.71 2.91
C ALA A 106 39.66 -8.02 3.57
N ALA A 107 38.74 -8.94 3.87
CA ALA A 107 39.08 -10.24 4.42
C ALA A 107 39.88 -11.11 3.44
N ALA A 108 39.56 -11.07 2.13
CA ALA A 108 40.31 -11.78 1.10
C ALA A 108 41.75 -11.24 0.94
N ILE A 109 41.94 -9.92 1.03
CA ILE A 109 43.27 -9.29 1.01
C ILE A 109 44.09 -9.75 2.21
N LEU A 110 43.48 -9.80 3.40
CA LEU A 110 44.17 -10.26 4.61
C LEU A 110 44.54 -11.76 4.55
N LEU A 111 43.71 -12.60 3.91
CA LEU A 111 44.05 -14.00 3.67
C LEU A 111 45.21 -14.19 2.68
N ALA A 112 45.39 -13.24 1.76
CA ALA A 112 46.49 -13.26 0.80
C ALA A 112 47.80 -12.70 1.39
N ALA A 113 47.75 -12.04 2.54
CA ALA A 113 48.92 -11.51 3.21
C ALA A 113 49.68 -12.63 3.95
N PRO A 114 51.02 -12.70 3.85
CA PRO A 114 51.81 -13.59 4.69
C PRO A 114 51.72 -13.11 6.15
N GLY A 115 51.19 -13.95 7.05
CA GLY A 115 50.95 -13.59 8.44
C GLY A 115 50.81 -14.78 9.39
N ASP A 116 50.75 -14.48 10.68
CA ASP A 116 50.64 -15.45 11.79
C ASP A 116 49.27 -16.19 11.74
N PRO A 117 49.13 -17.43 12.23
CA PRO A 117 47.88 -18.19 12.16
C PRO A 117 46.67 -17.49 12.80
N ALA A 118 46.91 -16.60 13.78
CA ALA A 118 45.88 -15.77 14.39
C ALA A 118 45.26 -14.77 13.39
N TYR A 119 46.07 -14.18 12.51
CA TYR A 119 45.60 -13.31 11.42
C TYR A 119 44.74 -14.10 10.43
N THR A 120 45.18 -15.30 10.05
CA THR A 120 44.45 -16.17 9.11
C THR A 120 43.10 -16.60 9.70
N ALA A 121 43.06 -17.03 10.96
CA ALA A 121 41.82 -17.41 11.63
C ALA A 121 40.83 -16.24 11.72
N GLY A 122 41.34 -15.05 12.04
CA GLY A 122 40.59 -13.80 12.02
C GLY A 122 39.96 -13.46 10.68
N ALA A 123 40.78 -13.51 9.62
CA ALA A 123 40.34 -13.22 8.27
C ALA A 123 39.30 -14.23 7.76
N VAL A 124 39.43 -15.52 8.08
CA VAL A 124 38.40 -16.53 7.79
C VAL A 124 37.08 -16.23 8.52
N GLY A 125 37.14 -15.86 9.79
CA GLY A 125 35.94 -15.50 10.58
C GLY A 125 35.22 -14.28 10.02
N ALA A 126 35.95 -13.23 9.68
CA ALA A 126 35.41 -12.04 9.02
C ALA A 126 34.80 -12.37 7.65
N LEU A 127 35.50 -13.18 6.83
CA LEU A 127 35.01 -13.62 5.53
C LEU A 127 33.66 -14.34 5.64
N ALA A 128 33.53 -15.26 6.60
CA ALA A 128 32.28 -15.99 6.83
C ALA A 128 31.12 -15.05 7.20
N LEU A 129 31.37 -14.05 8.05
CA LEU A 129 30.37 -13.07 8.47
C LEU A 129 29.92 -12.17 7.32
N PHE A 130 30.86 -11.65 6.52
CA PHE A 130 30.52 -10.83 5.36
C PHE A 130 29.84 -11.64 4.25
N LEU A 131 30.23 -12.91 4.07
CA LEU A 131 29.56 -13.81 3.13
C LEU A 131 28.12 -14.08 3.55
N ALA A 132 27.88 -14.32 4.84
CA ALA A 132 26.54 -14.49 5.38
C ALA A 132 25.68 -13.24 5.12
N GLY A 133 26.21 -12.04 5.38
CA GLY A 133 25.50 -10.78 5.09
C GLY A 133 25.22 -10.57 3.59
N ALA A 134 26.17 -10.92 2.72
CA ALA A 134 26.01 -10.82 1.27
C ALA A 134 24.94 -11.79 0.73
N ILE A 135 24.89 -13.03 1.22
CA ILE A 135 23.87 -14.03 0.85
C ILE A 135 22.46 -13.56 1.23
N LEU A 136 22.32 -12.88 2.37
CA LEU A 136 21.04 -12.38 2.87
C LEU A 136 20.54 -11.13 2.11
N ALA A 137 21.40 -10.42 1.38
CA ALA A 137 21.04 -9.24 0.62
C ALA A 137 19.97 -9.52 -0.46
N TYR A 138 20.13 -10.62 -1.19
CA TYR A 138 19.20 -11.01 -2.25
C TYR A 138 17.77 -11.31 -1.73
N PRO A 139 17.57 -12.22 -0.75
CA PRO A 139 16.22 -12.46 -0.22
C PRO A 139 15.63 -11.22 0.45
N ALA A 140 16.43 -10.39 1.15
CA ALA A 140 15.96 -9.14 1.75
C ALA A 140 15.40 -8.17 0.69
N LEU A 141 16.18 -7.90 -0.38
CA LEU A 141 15.75 -7.05 -1.48
C LEU A 141 14.53 -7.62 -2.22
N ARG A 142 14.50 -8.94 -2.43
CA ARG A 142 13.38 -9.62 -3.11
C ARG A 142 12.09 -9.49 -2.31
N LEU A 143 12.13 -9.65 -0.99
CA LEU A 143 10.95 -9.54 -0.13
C LEU A 143 10.44 -8.11 -0.06
N VAL A 144 11.32 -7.12 0.07
CA VAL A 144 10.93 -5.70 0.04
C VAL A 144 10.27 -5.35 -1.30
N ARG A 145 10.84 -5.79 -2.43
CA ARG A 145 10.24 -5.59 -3.76
C ARG A 145 8.85 -6.24 -3.89
N LYS A 146 8.72 -7.50 -3.48
CA LYS A 146 7.43 -8.23 -3.52
C LYS A 146 6.37 -7.58 -2.64
N ALA A 147 6.76 -7.13 -1.44
CA ALA A 147 5.83 -6.46 -0.54
C ALA A 147 5.32 -5.16 -1.17
N ARG A 148 6.24 -4.34 -1.71
CA ARG A 148 5.89 -3.09 -2.42
C ARG A 148 4.96 -3.34 -3.59
N SER A 149 5.29 -4.29 -4.46
CA SER A 149 4.46 -4.57 -5.64
C SER A 149 3.05 -5.04 -5.25
N ARG A 150 2.91 -5.84 -4.19
CA ARG A 150 1.62 -6.31 -3.68
C ARG A 150 0.79 -5.18 -3.07
N THR A 151 1.40 -4.34 -2.23
CA THR A 151 0.71 -3.21 -1.61
C THR A 151 0.24 -2.22 -2.69
N ARG A 152 1.09 -1.91 -3.67
CA ARG A 152 0.73 -1.05 -4.80
C ARG A 152 -0.38 -1.63 -5.67
N ALA A 153 -0.27 -2.89 -6.08
CA ALA A 153 -1.31 -3.54 -6.88
C ALA A 153 -2.66 -3.59 -6.15
N THR A 154 -2.65 -3.76 -4.82
CA THR A 154 -3.86 -3.74 -4.01
C THR A 154 -4.43 -2.32 -3.93
N ALA A 155 -3.60 -1.32 -3.63
CA ALA A 155 -3.99 0.08 -3.57
C ALA A 155 -4.58 0.57 -4.91
N GLU A 156 -3.91 0.29 -6.03
CA GLU A 156 -4.41 0.63 -7.37
C GLU A 156 -5.73 -0.08 -7.69
N SER A 157 -5.84 -1.38 -7.38
CA SER A 157 -7.07 -2.15 -7.59
C SER A 157 -8.23 -1.58 -6.77
N ARG A 158 -8.01 -1.23 -5.50
CA ARG A 158 -9.05 -0.64 -4.64
C ARG A 158 -9.40 0.79 -5.01
N SER A 159 -8.41 1.60 -5.41
CA SER A 159 -8.66 2.93 -5.96
C SER A 159 -9.55 2.86 -7.20
N ARG A 160 -9.29 1.91 -8.11
CA ARG A 160 -10.16 1.68 -9.27
C ARG A 160 -11.56 1.21 -8.86
N GLN A 161 -11.66 0.24 -7.95
CA GLN A 161 -12.96 -0.28 -7.49
C GLN A 161 -13.81 0.78 -6.79
N ALA A 162 -13.22 1.60 -5.92
CA ALA A 162 -13.91 2.73 -5.28
C ALA A 162 -14.28 3.80 -6.33
N GLY A 163 -13.35 4.11 -7.24
CA GLY A 163 -13.56 5.08 -8.30
C GLY A 163 -14.62 4.67 -9.33
N SER A 164 -14.83 3.38 -9.55
CA SER A 164 -15.85 2.82 -10.44
C SER A 164 -17.13 2.37 -9.72
N ALA A 165 -17.19 2.46 -8.40
CA ALA A 165 -18.35 1.99 -7.63
C ALA A 165 -19.61 2.73 -8.07
N SER A 166 -20.67 2.00 -8.31
CA SER A 166 -21.97 2.52 -8.74
C SER A 166 -23.04 2.44 -7.64
N THR A 167 -22.73 1.73 -6.55
CA THR A 167 -23.60 1.52 -5.39
C THR A 167 -22.82 1.68 -4.07
N TRP A 168 -23.54 1.93 -2.97
CA TRP A 168 -22.96 1.95 -1.62
C TRP A 168 -22.38 0.59 -1.20
N GLU A 169 -22.98 -0.51 -1.68
CA GLU A 169 -22.51 -1.86 -1.41
C GLU A 169 -21.15 -2.13 -2.09
N GLU A 170 -21.01 -1.74 -3.36
CA GLU A 170 -19.74 -1.83 -4.08
C GLU A 170 -18.66 -0.96 -3.43
N LEU A 171 -19.01 0.27 -3.03
CA LEU A 171 -18.06 1.17 -2.36
C LEU A 171 -17.61 0.61 -1.00
N ARG A 172 -18.53 0.04 -0.21
CA ARG A 172 -18.20 -0.61 1.07
C ARG A 172 -17.32 -1.84 0.85
N SER A 173 -17.63 -2.67 -0.15
CA SER A 173 -16.84 -3.85 -0.51
C SER A 173 -15.42 -3.49 -0.97
N ALA A 174 -15.25 -2.34 -1.64
CA ALA A 174 -13.93 -1.82 -1.99
C ALA A 174 -13.12 -1.44 -0.74
N ASN A 175 -13.78 -0.94 0.30
CA ASN A 175 -13.15 -0.46 1.54
C ASN A 175 -12.93 -1.54 2.62
N ASP A 176 -13.65 -2.66 2.58
CA ASP A 176 -13.48 -3.79 3.52
C ASP A 176 -12.14 -4.55 3.35
N ALA A 177 -11.28 -4.10 2.42
CA ALA A 177 -9.99 -4.70 2.15
C ALA A 177 -9.01 -4.56 3.33
N ASN A 178 -8.28 -5.63 3.63
CA ASN A 178 -7.23 -5.58 4.65
C ASN A 178 -6.08 -4.62 4.23
N PRO A 179 -5.84 -3.50 4.93
CA PRO A 179 -4.78 -2.55 4.57
C PRO A 179 -3.37 -3.11 4.81
N ASN A 180 -3.25 -4.26 5.51
CA ASN A 180 -1.97 -4.86 5.88
C ASN A 180 -1.37 -5.79 4.81
N VAL A 181 -1.77 -5.67 3.55
CA VAL A 181 -1.15 -6.45 2.46
C VAL A 181 0.37 -6.21 2.44
N GLY A 182 1.15 -7.28 2.33
CA GLY A 182 2.61 -7.23 2.32
C GLY A 182 3.27 -6.94 3.68
N ARG A 183 2.52 -6.79 4.78
CA ARG A 183 3.09 -6.55 6.13
C ARG A 183 4.05 -7.66 6.56
N LYS A 184 3.70 -8.92 6.26
CA LYS A 184 4.52 -10.09 6.60
C LYS A 184 5.85 -10.09 5.84
N ASP A 185 5.81 -9.82 4.54
CA ASP A 185 6.99 -9.71 3.68
C ASP A 185 7.89 -8.53 4.09
N ARG A 186 7.31 -7.36 4.43
CA ARG A 186 8.03 -6.20 4.98
C ARG A 186 8.75 -6.54 6.28
N LYS A 187 8.05 -7.18 7.22
CA LYS A 187 8.62 -7.59 8.51
C LYS A 187 9.76 -8.60 8.34
N LEU A 188 9.62 -9.54 7.41
CA LEU A 188 10.69 -10.50 7.10
C LEU A 188 11.90 -9.79 6.46
N GLY A 189 11.67 -8.93 5.46
CA GLY A 189 12.73 -8.15 4.82
C GLY A 189 13.50 -7.26 5.80
N SER A 190 12.79 -6.61 6.72
CA SER A 190 13.41 -5.80 7.80
C SER A 190 14.28 -6.65 8.73
N ARG A 191 13.80 -7.83 9.15
CA ARG A 191 14.59 -8.76 9.96
C ARG A 191 15.87 -9.22 9.27
N LEU A 192 15.80 -9.52 7.97
CA LEU A 192 16.98 -9.88 7.19
C LEU A 192 17.98 -8.71 7.11
N GLY A 193 17.49 -7.47 6.93
CA GLY A 193 18.34 -6.28 6.99
C GLY A 193 19.04 -6.10 8.34
N ILE A 194 18.34 -6.35 9.45
CA ILE A 194 18.95 -6.32 10.80
C ILE A 194 20.05 -7.37 10.93
N ILE A 195 19.82 -8.59 10.45
CA ILE A 195 20.83 -9.66 10.50
C ILE A 195 22.04 -9.29 9.65
N MET A 196 21.84 -8.75 8.44
CA MET A 196 22.94 -8.27 7.58
C MET A 196 23.78 -7.17 8.23
N ALA A 197 23.14 -6.30 9.03
CA ALA A 197 23.84 -5.26 9.77
C ALA A 197 24.63 -5.84 10.95
N ALA A 198 24.03 -6.78 11.68
CA ALA A 198 24.72 -7.48 12.76
C ALA A 198 25.95 -8.24 12.24
N THR A 199 25.82 -8.96 11.11
CA THR A 199 26.95 -9.71 10.53
C THR A 199 28.04 -8.77 10.01
N ALA A 200 27.68 -7.65 9.39
CA ALA A 200 28.67 -6.68 8.92
C ALA A 200 29.43 -6.02 10.08
N THR A 201 28.71 -5.61 11.14
CA THR A 201 29.34 -5.04 12.35
C THR A 201 30.25 -6.04 13.04
N ALA A 202 29.81 -7.30 13.16
CA ALA A 202 30.64 -8.36 13.71
C ALA A 202 31.88 -8.65 12.85
N GLY A 203 31.72 -8.69 11.52
CA GLY A 203 32.85 -8.88 10.58
C GLY A 203 33.88 -7.76 10.70
N CYS A 204 33.42 -6.50 10.79
CA CYS A 204 34.30 -5.35 11.05
C CYS A 204 35.01 -5.47 12.41
N ALA A 205 34.31 -5.87 13.47
CA ALA A 205 34.91 -6.03 14.79
C ALA A 205 35.99 -7.11 14.77
N VAL A 206 35.74 -8.26 14.14
CA VAL A 206 36.73 -9.32 13.96
C VAL A 206 37.96 -8.77 13.22
N LEU A 207 37.77 -8.11 12.08
CA LEU A 207 38.89 -7.50 11.33
C LEU A 207 39.72 -6.54 12.18
N VAL A 208 39.07 -5.64 12.92
CA VAL A 208 39.76 -4.68 13.80
C VAL A 208 40.55 -5.41 14.88
N THR A 209 39.94 -6.37 15.56
CA THR A 209 40.65 -7.15 16.60
C THR A 209 41.81 -7.92 16.03
N THR A 210 41.72 -8.43 14.81
CA THR A 210 42.76 -9.27 14.22
C THR A 210 43.93 -8.50 13.64
N VAL A 211 43.76 -7.19 13.39
CA VAL A 211 44.81 -6.31 12.86
C VAL A 211 45.52 -5.55 13.98
N TRP A 212 44.82 -5.26 15.09
CA TRP A 212 45.30 -4.35 16.13
C TRP A 212 45.61 -5.01 17.48
N LEU A 213 45.26 -6.28 17.69
CA LEU A 213 45.64 -7.09 18.86
C LEU A 213 46.50 -8.26 18.41
#